data_AF-M5DZI4-F1
#
_entry.id   AF-M5DZI4-F1
#
_cell.length_a   1.000
_cell.length_b   1.000
_cell.length_c   1.000
_cell.angle_alpha   90.00
_cell.angle_beta   90.00
_cell.angle_gamma   90.00
#
_symmetry.space_group_name_H-M   'P 1'
#
loop_
_entity.id
_entity.type
_entity.pdbx_description
1 polymer ?
#
loop_
_entity_poly.entity_id
_entity_poly.type
_entity_poly.pdbx_seq_one_letter_code
_entity_poly.pdbx_strand_id
1 'polypeptide(L)' 'MIKLCDARGKQSTTLFFVSVSWVALLIKFLIAGMTLGPLGTMHEMSAMDFGSAVTAVLAIWLGREWTEKRKPEATQ' A
#
# COMPACT_ATOMS: atom_id res chain seq x y z
N MET A 1 -8.82 13.58 10.69
CA MET A 1 -7.91 12.41 10.70
C MET A 1 -8.71 11.20 10.25
N ILE A 2 -8.45 10.70 9.04
CA ILE A 2 -9.01 9.41 8.59
C ILE A 2 -8.37 8.34 9.48
N LYS A 3 -9.17 7.69 10.33
CA LYS A 3 -8.72 6.59 11.20
C LYS A 3 -9.01 5.28 10.48
N LEU A 4 -7.98 4.65 9.91
CA LEU A 4 -8.09 3.31 9.35
C LEU A 4 -8.01 2.29 10.50
N CYS A 5 -9.16 1.67 10.76
CA CYS A 5 -9.27 0.56 11.70
C CYS A 5 -8.95 -0.74 10.98
N ASP A 6 -8.15 -1.56 11.63
CA ASP A 6 -7.90 -2.94 11.23
C ASP A 6 -9.18 -3.80 11.32
N ALA A 7 -9.19 -4.99 10.72
CA ALA A 7 -10.30 -5.95 10.79
C ALA A 7 -10.68 -6.36 12.23
N ARG A 8 -9.80 -6.06 13.20
CA ARG A 8 -9.98 -6.32 14.64
C ARG A 8 -10.34 -5.06 15.45
N GLY A 9 -10.65 -3.95 14.79
CA GLY A 9 -11.04 -2.69 15.44
C GLY A 9 -9.89 -1.89 16.07
N LYS A 10 -8.64 -2.34 15.96
CA LYS A 10 -7.47 -1.57 16.40
C LYS A 10 -6.99 -0.59 15.34
N GLN A 11 -6.58 0.60 15.78
CA GLN A 11 -5.96 1.59 14.91
C GLN A 11 -4.60 1.09 14.43
N SER A 12 -4.39 1.05 13.11
CA SER A 12 -3.16 0.52 12.52
C SER A 12 -2.50 1.53 11.59
N THR A 13 -1.38 2.11 12.05
CA THR A 13 -0.55 3.04 11.24
C THR A 13 0.03 2.33 10.01
N THR A 14 0.33 1.04 10.12
CA THR A 14 0.81 0.22 9.00
C THR A 14 -0.27 0.02 7.94
N LEU A 15 -1.53 -0.18 8.34
CA LEU A 15 -2.65 -0.28 7.40
C LEU A 15 -2.84 1.04 6.64
N PHE A 16 -2.70 2.17 7.33
CA PHE A 16 -2.71 3.48 6.69
C PHE A 16 -1.58 3.63 5.67
N PHE A 17 -0.34 3.30 6.03
CA PHE A 17 0.79 3.32 5.09
C PHE A 17 0.52 2.45 3.85
N VAL A 18 0.12 1.20 4.05
CA VAL A 18 -0.19 0.26 2.96
C VAL A 18 -1.28 0.82 2.03
N SER A 19 -2.34 1.40 2.59
CA SER A 19 -3.43 2.00 1.80
C SER A 19 -2.98 3.22 0.99
N VAL A 20 -2.15 4.09 1.57
CA VAL A 20 -1.61 5.27 0.87
C VAL A 20 -0.66 4.84 -0.24
N SER A 21 0.23 3.88 0.03
CA SER A 21 1.12 3.30 -0.97
C SER A 21 0.34 2.65 -2.11
N TRP A 22 -0.74 1.94 -1.81
CA TRP A 22 -1.62 1.35 -2.82
C TRP A 22 -2.23 2.40 -3.74
N VAL A 23 -2.82 3.46 -3.17
CA VAL A 23 -3.42 4.56 -3.93
C VAL A 23 -2.36 5.28 -4.78
N ALA A 24 -1.17 5.54 -4.23
CA ALA A 24 -0.08 6.17 -4.97
C ALA A 24 0.37 5.32 -6.17
N LEU A 25 0.49 3.99 -6.01
CA LEU A 25 0.83 3.08 -7.10
C LEU A 25 -0.25 3.06 -8.19
N LEU A 26 -1.53 3.03 -7.80
CA LEU A 26 -2.64 3.10 -8.76
C LEU A 26 -2.62 4.41 -9.55
N ILE A 27 -2.44 5.55 -8.87
CA ILE A 27 -2.35 6.85 -9.54
C ILE A 27 -1.17 6.85 -10.52
N LYS A 28 0.02 6.39 -10.08
CA LYS A 28 1.21 6.35 -10.94
C LYS A 28 1.01 5.46 -12.17
N PHE A 29 0.36 4.31 -12.00
CA PHE A 29 0.07 3.38 -13.08
C PHE A 29 -0.92 3.97 -14.08
N LEU A 30 -1.98 4.64 -13.60
CA LEU A 30 -2.97 5.30 -14.46
C LEU A 30 -2.38 6.44 -15.29
N ILE A 31 -1.44 7.21 -14.73
CA ILE A 31 -0.81 8.32 -15.44
C ILE A 31 0.45 7.92 -16.20
N ALA A 32 0.90 6.67 -16.11
CA ALA A 32 2.09 6.21 -16.82
C ALA A 32 1.89 6.30 -18.34
N GLY A 33 2.87 6.86 -19.05
CA GLY A 33 2.78 7.10 -20.50
C GLY A 33 1.87 8.27 -20.91
N MET A 34 1.18 8.93 -19.98
CA MET A 34 0.37 10.12 -20.29
C MET A 34 1.24 11.37 -20.48
N THR A 35 0.85 12.22 -21.43
CA THR A 35 1.38 13.57 -21.60
C THR A 35 0.73 14.51 -20.58
N LEU A 36 1.51 15.00 -19.62
CA LEU A 36 1.04 15.90 -18.55
C LEU A 36 1.23 17.39 -18.88
N GLY A 37 1.09 17.77 -20.15
CA GLY A 37 1.24 19.16 -20.61
C GLY A 37 2.63 19.73 -20.26
N PRO A 38 2.74 20.82 -19.47
CA PRO A 38 4.04 21.45 -19.14
C PRO A 38 5.02 20.54 -18.39
N LEU A 39 4.54 19.48 -17.74
CA LEU A 39 5.37 18.55 -16.97
C LEU A 39 6.02 17.45 -17.84
N GLY A 40 5.74 17.43 -19.14
CA GLY A 40 6.26 16.43 -20.07
C GLY A 40 5.49 15.10 -20.03
N THR A 41 6.12 14.04 -20.50
CA THR A 41 5.55 12.68 -20.48
C THR A 41 5.88 11.98 -19.17
N MET A 42 4.87 11.38 -18.55
CA MET A 42 5.11 10.51 -17.40
C MET A 42 5.82 9.25 -17.86
N HIS A 43 6.89 8.89 -17.14
CA HIS A 43 7.65 7.69 -17.43
C HIS A 43 6.75 6.47 -17.47
N GLU A 44 6.94 5.64 -18.50
CA GLU A 44 6.21 4.39 -18.69
C GLU A 44 6.47 3.46 -17.51
N MET A 45 5.45 2.69 -17.12
CA MET A 45 5.55 1.73 -16.04
C MET A 45 5.16 0.37 -16.61
N SER A 46 6.08 -0.57 -16.62
CA SER A 46 5.75 -1.91 -17.08
C SER A 46 4.82 -2.60 -16.08
N ALA A 47 4.06 -3.59 -16.55
CA ALA A 47 3.22 -4.41 -15.68
C ALA A 47 4.04 -5.14 -14.61
N MET A 48 5.32 -5.48 -14.89
CA MET A 48 6.22 -6.10 -13.93
C MET A 48 6.65 -5.13 -12.82
N ASP A 49 6.93 -3.87 -13.17
CA ASP A 49 7.29 -2.84 -12.18
C ASP A 49 6.12 -2.57 -11.24
N PHE A 50 4.90 -2.50 -11.80
CA PHE A 50 3.69 -2.33 -11.01
C PHE A 50 3.43 -3.54 -10.11
N GLY A 51 3.47 -4.75 -10.66
CA GLY A 51 3.24 -5.98 -9.92
C GLY A 51 4.25 -6.20 -8.79
N SER A 52 5.53 -5.92 -9.02
CA SER A 52 6.57 -6.04 -8.00
C SER A 52 6.40 -5.01 -6.89
N ALA A 53 6.06 -3.76 -7.21
CA ALA A 53 5.78 -2.71 -6.23
C ALA A 53 4.55 -3.04 -5.36
N VAL A 54 3.46 -3.50 -6.01
CA VAL A 54 2.25 -3.98 -5.33
C VAL A 54 2.57 -5.13 -4.39
N THR A 55 3.34 -6.11 -4.87
CA THR A 55 3.72 -7.28 -4.07
C THR A 55 4.54 -6.88 -2.84
N ALA A 56 5.49 -5.96 -2.98
CA ALA A 56 6.29 -5.45 -1.87
C ALA A 56 5.43 -4.74 -0.80
N VAL A 57 4.47 -3.90 -1.23
CA VAL A 57 3.54 -3.21 -0.31
C VAL A 57 2.65 -4.22 0.43
N LEU A 58 2.11 -5.22 -0.27
CA LEU A 58 1.29 -6.27 0.33
C LEU A 58 2.09 -7.17 1.26
N ALA A 59 3.37 -7.44 0.98
CA ALA A 59 4.23 -8.25 1.84
C ALA A 59 4.42 -7.60 3.22
N ILE A 60 4.50 -6.27 3.30
CA ILE A 60 4.57 -5.54 4.59
C ILE A 60 3.30 -5.77 5.41
N TRP A 61 2.13 -5.66 4.77
CA TRP A 61 0.85 -5.91 5.42
C TRP A 61 0.72 -7.36 5.88
N LEU A 62 1.05 -8.31 5.02
CA LEU A 62 0.99 -9.74 5.31
C LEU A 62 1.93 -10.13 6.46
N GLY A 63 3.15 -9.58 6.47
CA GLY A 63 4.11 -9.77 7.56
C GLY A 63 3.56 -9.28 8.90
N ARG A 64 2.95 -8.09 8.92
CA ARG A 64 2.29 -7.56 10.13
C ARG A 64 1.17 -8.49 10.61
N GLU A 65 0.25 -8.87 9.72
CA GLU A 65 -0.85 -9.78 10.05
C GLU A 65 -0.35 -11.10 10.65
N TRP A 66 0.72 -11.65 10.09
CA TRP A 66 1.30 -12.89 10.58
C TRP A 66 1.92 -12.72 11.97
N THR A 67 2.68 -11.65 12.22
CA THR A 67 3.24 -11.37 13.54
C THR A 67 2.15 -11.12 14.58
N GLU A 68 1.10 -10.39 14.24
CA GLU A 68 0.00 -10.11 15.17
C GLU A 68 -0.80 -11.37 15.54
N LYS A 69 -1.01 -12.31 14.61
CA LYS A 69 -1.61 -13.62 14.92
C LYS A 69 -0.78 -14.46 15.89
N ARG A 70 0.52 -14.20 15.99
CA ARG A 70 1.46 -14.94 16.85
C ARG A 70 1.73 -14.25 18.18
N LYS A 71 1.20 -13.04 18.41
CA LYS A 71 1.27 -12.44 19.74
C LYS A 71 0.38 -13.28 20.68
N PRO A 72 0.90 -13.80 21.80
CA PRO A 72 0.04 -14.40 22.82
C PRO A 72 -0.98 -13.34 23.23
N GLU A 73 -2.25 -13.75 23.38
CA GLU A 73 -3.26 -12.88 23.97
C GLU A 73 -2.69 -12.40 25.31
N ALA A 74 -2.50 -11.09 25.45
CA ALA A 74 -2.25 -10.55 26.78
C ALA A 74 -3.52 -10.86 27.56
N THR A 75 -3.44 -11.85 28.45
CA THR A 75 -4.44 -12.12 29.47
C THR A 75 -4.71 -10.80 30.17
N GLN A 76 -5.86 -10.19 29.86
CA GLN A 76 -6.42 -9.09 30.63
C GLN A 76 -7.33 -9.67 31.70
#